data_AF-A0A0S7WDM7-F1
#
_entry.id   AF-A0A0S7WDM7-F1
#
_cell.length_a   1.000
_cell.length_b   1.000
_cell.length_c   1.000
_cell.angle_alpha   90.00
_cell.angle_beta   90.00
_cell.angle_gamma   90.00
#
_symmetry.space_group_name_H-M   'P 1'
#
loop_
_entity.id
_entity.type
_entity.pdbx_description
1 polymer ?
#
loop_
_entity_poly.entity_id
_entity_poly.type
_entity_poly.pdbx_seq_one_letter_code
_entity_poly.pdbx_strand_id
1 'polypeptide(L)'
;MRQAIILTVLCGLLAFSLPTAGFAVEINWTEHPIVENWSSNPPSVSAVDIDGDGDLDVLASGTYWGSGDLSWWENDGSQNFTQHRVSHDANFWKCFGVDMDSDGDIDIMTQAAFEEAADSRITIWVNDGNQNFSQHDIASDWTNWYSRMILTVMATWMS
;
A
#
# COMPACT_ATOMS: atom_id res chain seq x y z
N MET A 1 -49.64 -3.74 -16.04
CA MET A 1 -50.51 -2.58 -16.29
C MET A 1 -49.67 -1.50 -16.96
N ARG A 2 -49.87 -1.31 -18.26
CA ARG A 2 -49.28 -0.22 -19.05
C ARG A 2 -50.24 0.95 -18.99
N GLN A 3 -49.78 2.17 -18.74
CA GLN A 3 -50.43 3.36 -19.31
C GLN A 3 -49.38 4.39 -19.71
N ALA A 4 -49.45 4.78 -20.98
CA ALA A 4 -48.74 5.89 -21.58
C ALA A 4 -49.50 7.18 -21.24
N ILE A 5 -48.79 8.30 -21.00
CA ILE A 5 -49.40 9.63 -20.95
C ILE A 5 -48.75 10.50 -22.02
N ILE A 6 -49.65 11.17 -22.72
CA ILE A 6 -49.56 11.83 -24.02
C ILE A 6 -48.79 13.16 -23.89
N LEU A 7 -47.85 13.38 -24.81
CA LEU A 7 -47.19 14.65 -25.03
C LEU A 7 -48.19 15.62 -25.71
N THR A 8 -48.60 16.68 -25.00
CA THR A 8 -49.27 17.83 -25.63
C THR A 8 -48.47 19.09 -25.33
N VAL A 9 -47.87 19.67 -26.37
CA VAL A 9 -47.29 21.01 -26.32
C VAL A 9 -48.45 22.00 -26.37
N LEU A 10 -48.68 22.73 -25.28
CA LEU A 10 -49.47 23.95 -25.33
C LEU A 10 -48.66 25.11 -24.77
N CYS A 11 -48.52 26.11 -25.63
CA CYS A 11 -47.96 27.43 -25.42
C CYS A 11 -48.65 28.13 -24.23
N GLY A 12 -47.88 28.55 -23.22
CA GLY A 12 -48.39 29.30 -22.08
C GLY A 12 -47.35 29.47 -20.98
N LEU A 13 -46.95 30.71 -20.76
CA LEU A 13 -46.02 31.19 -19.74
C LEU A 13 -46.32 30.63 -18.34
N LEU A 14 -45.42 29.80 -17.81
CA LEU A 14 -45.01 29.75 -16.40
C LEU A 14 -43.64 29.05 -16.38
N ALA A 15 -42.56 29.81 -16.20
CA ALA A 15 -41.29 29.22 -15.80
C ALA A 15 -41.50 28.66 -14.39
N PHE A 16 -41.90 27.39 -14.28
CA PHE A 16 -41.81 26.69 -13.02
C PHE A 16 -40.33 26.42 -12.82
N SER A 17 -39.65 27.30 -12.08
CA SER A 17 -38.34 26.96 -11.54
C SER A 17 -38.56 25.75 -10.64
N LEU A 18 -38.27 24.55 -11.15
CA LEU A 18 -38.05 23.42 -10.27
C LEU A 18 -36.98 23.91 -9.28
N PRO A 19 -37.18 23.83 -7.97
CA PRO A 19 -36.06 24.00 -7.08
C PRO A 19 -35.10 22.88 -7.47
N THR A 20 -34.03 23.23 -8.19
CA THR A 20 -32.77 22.50 -8.10
C THR A 20 -32.28 22.76 -6.69
N ALA A 21 -32.97 22.16 -5.71
CA ALA A 21 -32.32 21.76 -4.47
C ALA A 21 -31.29 20.74 -4.94
N GLY A 22 -30.11 21.25 -5.30
CA GLY A 22 -28.92 20.43 -5.35
C GLY A 22 -28.81 19.82 -3.97
N PHE A 23 -29.27 18.58 -3.84
CA PHE A 23 -28.95 17.76 -2.69
C PHE A 23 -27.46 17.45 -2.81
N ALA A 24 -26.63 18.42 -2.43
CA ALA A 24 -25.28 18.14 -2.03
C ALA A 24 -25.40 17.39 -0.71
N VAL A 25 -25.34 16.06 -0.78
CA VAL A 25 -25.08 15.24 0.39
C VAL A 25 -23.68 15.63 0.85
N GLU A 26 -23.58 16.28 2.00
CA GLU A 26 -22.29 16.55 2.63
C GLU A 26 -21.69 15.22 3.08
N ILE A 27 -20.54 14.87 2.51
CA ILE A 27 -19.79 13.69 2.94
C ILE A 27 -19.00 14.10 4.17
N ASN A 28 -19.38 13.57 5.32
CA ASN A 28 -18.64 13.73 6.56
C ASN A 28 -17.59 12.63 6.67
N TRP A 29 -16.32 13.01 6.59
CA TRP A 29 -15.20 12.13 6.86
C TRP A 29 -14.89 12.15 8.37
N THR A 30 -14.71 10.97 8.95
CA THR A 30 -14.22 10.82 10.34
C THR A 30 -12.86 10.15 10.29
N GLU A 31 -11.89 10.73 10.97
CA GLU A 31 -10.56 10.13 11.10
C GLU A 31 -10.60 8.98 12.11
N HIS A 32 -10.03 7.84 11.74
CA HIS A 32 -9.85 6.68 12.60
C HIS A 32 -8.35 6.36 12.66
N PRO A 33 -7.63 6.84 13.68
CA PRO A 33 -6.19 6.60 13.78
C PRO A 33 -5.92 5.13 14.09
N ILE A 34 -5.04 4.50 13.29
CA ILE A 34 -4.54 3.15 13.56
C ILE A 34 -3.41 3.20 14.60
N VAL A 35 -2.53 4.22 14.51
CA VAL A 35 -1.47 4.50 15.48
C VAL A 35 -1.32 6.01 15.64
N GLU A 36 -1.30 6.49 16.89
CA GLU A 36 -1.22 7.93 17.18
C GLU A 36 0.20 8.46 17.39
N ASN A 37 1.20 7.59 17.63
CA ASN A 37 2.57 7.99 17.98
C ASN A 37 3.61 7.01 17.43
N TRP A 38 3.53 6.65 16.15
CA TRP A 38 4.57 5.81 15.56
C TRP A 38 5.90 6.57 15.58
N SER A 39 6.94 5.97 16.17
CA SER A 39 8.23 6.63 16.46
C SER A 39 9.07 6.91 15.21
N SER A 40 8.58 6.53 14.04
CA SER A 40 9.17 6.82 12.74
C SER A 40 8.22 7.69 11.92
N ASN A 41 8.76 8.61 11.13
CA ASN A 41 7.95 9.35 10.16
C ASN A 41 7.66 8.40 8.99
N PRO A 42 6.40 8.09 8.63
CA PRO A 42 6.09 7.14 7.56
C PRO A 42 6.33 7.74 6.16
N PRO A 43 7.40 7.39 5.41
CA PRO A 43 7.55 7.80 4.03
C PRO A 43 6.63 7.05 3.05
N SER A 44 6.09 5.89 3.44
CA SER A 44 5.18 5.12 2.61
C SER A 44 4.22 4.30 3.44
N VAL A 45 2.98 4.24 2.98
CA VAL A 45 1.91 3.38 3.49
C VAL A 45 1.19 2.73 2.31
N SER A 46 0.82 1.47 2.43
CA SER A 46 0.05 0.73 1.42
C SER A 46 -0.93 -0.21 2.09
N ALA A 47 -2.09 -0.42 1.46
CA ALA A 47 -3.05 -1.44 1.88
C ALA A 47 -2.84 -2.72 1.07
N VAL A 48 -2.70 -3.86 1.74
CA VAL A 48 -2.48 -5.17 1.14
C VAL A 48 -2.87 -6.25 2.15
N ASP A 49 -3.48 -7.35 1.70
CA ASP A 49 -3.85 -8.52 2.50
C ASP A 49 -2.59 -9.39 2.68
N ILE A 50 -1.88 -9.25 3.80
CA ILE A 50 -0.56 -9.86 4.01
C ILE A 50 -0.66 -11.30 4.50
N ASP A 51 -1.69 -11.60 5.29
CA ASP A 51 -1.92 -12.91 5.87
C ASP A 51 -2.83 -13.83 5.04
N GLY A 52 -3.47 -13.29 3.99
CA GLY A 52 -4.26 -14.04 3.02
C GLY A 52 -5.66 -14.37 3.53
N ASP A 53 -6.16 -13.67 4.55
CA ASP A 53 -7.47 -13.91 5.14
C ASP A 53 -8.62 -13.19 4.40
N GLY A 54 -8.27 -12.27 3.49
CA GLY A 54 -9.18 -11.52 2.64
C GLY A 54 -9.49 -10.10 3.14
N ASP A 55 -8.98 -9.73 4.32
CA ASP A 55 -9.07 -8.38 4.85
C ASP A 55 -7.81 -7.57 4.51
N LEU A 56 -7.98 -6.28 4.16
CA LEU A 56 -6.82 -5.45 3.83
C LEU A 56 -6.11 -4.99 5.10
N ASP A 57 -4.82 -5.30 5.18
CA ASP A 57 -3.91 -4.81 6.21
C ASP A 57 -3.28 -3.49 5.80
N VAL A 58 -2.58 -2.86 6.76
CA VAL A 58 -1.79 -1.65 6.52
C VAL A 58 -0.32 -1.97 6.63
N LEU A 59 0.42 -1.85 5.53
CA LEU A 59 1.88 -1.91 5.51
C LEU A 59 2.44 -0.48 5.55
N ALA A 60 3.38 -0.21 6.44
CA ALA A 60 4.09 1.06 6.47
C ALA A 60 5.60 0.87 6.61
N SER A 61 6.32 1.74 5.91
CA SER A 61 7.74 1.96 6.13
C SER A 61 7.95 3.30 6.82
N GLY A 62 8.98 3.35 7.64
CA GLY A 62 9.36 4.45 8.52
C GLY A 62 10.78 4.91 8.26
N THR A 63 11.01 6.23 8.31
CA THR A 63 12.35 6.83 8.34
C THR A 63 12.57 7.63 9.62
N TYR A 64 13.73 7.45 10.24
CA TYR A 64 14.16 8.23 11.39
C TYR A 64 15.70 8.29 11.53
N TRP A 65 16.34 9.28 10.90
CA TRP A 65 17.75 9.67 11.17
C TRP A 65 18.74 8.50 11.37
N GLY A 66 18.68 7.49 10.50
CA GLY A 66 19.56 6.32 10.54
C GLY A 66 18.97 5.06 11.19
N SER A 67 17.81 5.16 11.81
CA SER A 67 16.92 4.02 12.08
C SER A 67 15.66 4.12 11.23
N GLY A 68 15.06 3.00 10.90
CA GLY A 68 13.76 3.00 10.27
C GLY A 68 13.03 1.72 10.61
N ASP A 69 11.75 1.71 10.31
CA ASP A 69 10.84 0.68 10.74
C ASP A 69 10.10 0.15 9.53
N LEU A 70 9.97 -1.17 9.44
CA LEU A 70 9.06 -1.80 8.49
C LEU A 70 8.09 -2.61 9.33
N SER A 71 6.83 -2.19 9.32
CA SER A 71 5.77 -2.80 10.11
C SER A 71 4.51 -2.93 9.27
N TRP A 72 3.70 -3.93 9.57
CA TRP A 72 2.34 -3.99 9.09
C TRP A 72 1.37 -4.12 10.25
N TRP A 73 0.11 -3.79 10.02
CA TRP A 73 -0.97 -3.85 10.99
C TRP A 73 -2.07 -4.75 10.44
N GLU A 74 -2.19 -5.93 11.03
CA GLU A 74 -3.19 -6.96 10.72
C GLU A 74 -4.57 -6.42 11.07
N ASN A 75 -5.49 -6.44 10.11
CA ASN A 75 -6.88 -6.09 10.30
C ASN A 75 -7.71 -7.36 10.51
N ASP A 76 -8.29 -7.53 11.71
CA ASP A 76 -9.14 -8.69 12.05
C ASP A 76 -10.53 -8.73 11.35
N GLY A 77 -10.68 -8.05 10.22
CA GLY A 77 -11.95 -7.83 9.51
C GLY A 77 -12.92 -6.87 10.20
N SER A 78 -12.61 -6.42 11.43
CA SER A 78 -13.41 -5.48 12.21
C SER A 78 -12.69 -4.15 12.46
N GLN A 79 -11.59 -3.90 11.75
CA GLN A 79 -10.73 -2.73 11.91
C GLN A 79 -10.07 -2.65 13.30
N ASN A 80 -9.89 -3.80 13.97
CA ASN A 80 -8.99 -3.88 15.11
C ASN A 80 -7.61 -4.29 14.61
N PHE A 81 -6.65 -3.37 14.74
CA PHE A 81 -5.34 -3.51 14.13
C PHE A 81 -4.30 -4.06 15.12
N THR A 82 -3.59 -5.13 14.74
CA THR A 82 -2.46 -5.69 15.50
C THR A 82 -1.14 -5.43 14.78
N GLN A 83 -0.17 -4.78 15.45
CA GLN A 83 1.12 -4.48 14.83
C GLN A 83 2.03 -5.72 14.77
N HIS A 84 2.56 -5.96 13.58
CA HIS A 84 3.63 -6.92 13.30
C HIS A 84 4.85 -6.20 12.74
N ARG A 85 6.01 -6.48 13.31
CA ARG A 85 7.25 -5.79 12.95
C ARG A 85 8.16 -6.68 12.12
N VAL A 86 8.53 -6.18 10.94
CA VAL A 86 9.37 -6.91 9.96
C VAL A 86 10.85 -6.51 10.11
N SER A 87 11.16 -5.22 10.30
CA SER A 87 12.55 -4.76 10.41
C SER A 87 12.74 -3.49 11.24
N HIS A 88 13.93 -3.34 11.82
CA HIS A 88 14.39 -2.15 12.56
C HIS A 88 15.62 -1.46 11.92
N ASP A 89 16.11 -1.96 10.78
CA ASP A 89 17.49 -1.70 10.31
C ASP A 89 17.59 -0.99 8.97
N ALA A 90 16.56 -0.27 8.53
CA ALA A 90 16.75 0.55 7.34
C ALA A 90 15.80 1.74 7.20
N ASN A 91 16.32 2.74 6.51
CA ASN A 91 15.59 3.92 6.08
C ASN A 91 14.83 3.61 4.77
N PHE A 92 13.68 2.95 4.90
CA PHE A 92 12.85 2.56 3.76
C PHE A 92 11.97 3.73 3.32
N TRP A 93 12.06 4.16 2.06
CA TRP A 93 11.27 5.25 1.50
C TRP A 93 9.98 4.78 0.81
N LYS A 94 9.99 3.53 0.35
CA LYS A 94 8.85 2.89 -0.29
C LYS A 94 8.74 1.46 0.19
N CYS A 95 7.50 1.02 0.35
CA CYS A 95 7.11 -0.36 0.61
C CYS A 95 5.85 -0.70 -0.19
N PHE A 96 5.73 -1.93 -0.63
CA PHE A 96 4.50 -2.49 -1.20
C PHE A 96 4.51 -4.02 -1.07
N GLY A 97 3.32 -4.62 -0.92
CA GLY A 97 3.16 -6.07 -0.94
C GLY A 97 2.99 -6.61 -2.35
N VAL A 98 3.57 -7.76 -2.64
CA VAL A 98 3.46 -8.48 -3.92
C VAL A 98 3.82 -9.95 -3.71
N ASP A 99 3.05 -10.87 -4.29
CA ASP A 99 3.45 -12.27 -4.45
C ASP A 99 4.50 -12.34 -5.58
N MET A 100 5.79 -12.42 -5.24
CA MET A 100 6.89 -12.32 -6.21
C MET A 100 7.27 -13.67 -6.81
N ASP A 101 7.22 -14.74 -6.02
CA ASP A 101 7.63 -16.08 -6.43
C ASP A 101 6.45 -16.98 -6.84
N SER A 102 5.22 -16.45 -6.79
CA SER A 102 3.98 -17.12 -7.19
C SER A 102 3.62 -18.32 -6.31
N ASP A 103 4.02 -18.30 -5.04
CA ASP A 103 3.63 -19.31 -4.05
C ASP A 103 2.26 -19.04 -3.41
N GLY A 104 1.72 -17.84 -3.62
CA GLY A 104 0.41 -17.40 -3.15
C GLY A 104 0.45 -16.60 -1.85
N ASP A 105 1.63 -16.43 -1.26
CA ASP A 105 1.85 -15.63 -0.07
C ASP A 105 2.36 -14.22 -0.47
N ILE A 106 1.95 -13.19 0.27
CA ILE A 106 2.39 -11.83 -0.03
C ILE A 106 3.77 -11.57 0.54
N ASP A 107 4.74 -11.29 -0.33
CA ASP A 107 6.05 -10.75 0.03
C ASP A 107 6.00 -9.23 0.17
N ILE A 108 7.02 -8.67 0.81
CA ILE A 108 7.16 -7.21 0.94
C ILE A 108 8.38 -6.75 0.13
N MET A 109 8.17 -5.85 -0.83
CA MET A 109 9.26 -5.14 -1.48
C MET A 109 9.48 -3.79 -0.82
N THR A 110 10.75 -3.45 -0.61
CA THR A 110 11.17 -2.15 -0.07
C THR A 110 12.25 -1.50 -0.91
N GLN A 111 12.23 -0.17 -0.92
CA GLN A 111 13.33 0.65 -1.39
C GLN A 111 13.90 1.43 -0.22
N ALA A 112 15.16 1.18 0.12
CA ALA A 112 15.89 1.99 1.09
C ALA A 112 16.74 3.03 0.37
N ALA A 113 16.73 4.25 0.89
CA ALA A 113 17.64 5.31 0.48
C ALA A 113 18.44 5.76 1.70
N PHE A 114 19.77 5.62 1.59
CA PHE A 114 20.70 6.08 2.60
C PHE A 114 21.28 7.44 2.21
N GLU A 115 21.91 8.12 3.16
CA GLU A 115 22.57 9.41 2.90
C GLU A 115 23.63 9.30 1.80
N GLU A 116 24.29 8.13 1.71
CA GLU A 116 25.16 7.79 0.59
C GLU A 116 24.42 6.92 -0.43
N ALA A 117 24.38 7.38 -1.69
CA ALA A 117 23.68 6.68 -2.77
C ALA A 117 24.22 5.26 -3.03
N ALA A 118 25.44 4.96 -2.59
CA ALA A 118 26.04 3.63 -2.70
C ALA A 118 25.29 2.57 -1.90
N ASP A 119 24.66 2.94 -0.78
CA ASP A 119 23.95 2.00 0.09
C ASP A 119 22.46 1.87 -0.25
N SER A 120 21.97 2.66 -1.23
CA SER A 120 20.58 2.54 -1.70
C SER A 120 20.33 1.14 -2.25
N ARG A 121 19.33 0.45 -1.68
CA ARG A 121 19.01 -0.94 -2.03
C ARG A 121 17.55 -1.13 -2.33
N ILE A 122 17.28 -2.02 -3.27
CA ILE A 122 15.95 -2.63 -3.43
C ILE A 122 16.04 -4.00 -2.77
N THR A 123 15.16 -4.25 -1.81
CA THR A 123 15.17 -5.44 -0.97
C THR A 123 13.78 -6.05 -1.00
N ILE A 124 13.71 -7.38 -1.12
CA ILE A 124 12.48 -8.16 -0.93
C ILE A 124 12.55 -8.91 0.40
N TRP A 125 11.42 -9.00 1.06
CA TRP A 125 11.19 -9.73 2.30
C TRP A 125 10.23 -10.85 1.95
N VAL A 126 10.77 -12.06 1.81
CA VAL A 126 10.03 -13.24 1.35
C VAL A 126 9.24 -13.82 2.51
N ASN A 127 7.93 -14.00 2.33
CA ASN A 127 7.05 -14.62 3.30
C ASN A 127 7.15 -16.15 3.20
N ASP A 128 7.11 -16.86 4.33
CA ASP A 128 7.15 -18.34 4.37
C ASP A 128 5.75 -18.98 4.49
N GLY A 129 4.71 -18.22 4.19
CA GLY A 129 3.30 -18.55 4.39
C GLY A 129 2.81 -18.48 5.83
N ASN A 130 3.67 -18.10 6.77
CA ASN A 130 3.31 -17.90 8.18
C ASN A 130 3.79 -16.53 8.69
N GLN A 131 3.90 -15.57 7.78
CA GLN A 131 4.31 -14.19 8.04
C GLN A 131 5.70 -14.10 8.69
N ASN A 132 6.57 -15.10 8.48
CA ASN A 132 7.99 -14.99 8.82
C ASN A 132 8.77 -14.55 7.58
N PHE A 133 9.34 -13.35 7.67
CA PHE A 133 9.95 -12.69 6.52
C PHE A 133 11.48 -12.89 6.47
N SER A 134 11.98 -13.34 5.32
CA SER A 134 13.41 -13.47 5.04
C SER A 134 13.89 -12.38 4.07
N GLN A 135 14.93 -11.64 4.45
CA GLN A 135 15.44 -10.51 3.66
C GLN A 135 16.37 -10.95 2.52
N HIS A 136 16.13 -10.45 1.31
CA HIS A 136 17.00 -10.62 0.14
C HIS A 136 17.19 -9.30 -0.64
N ASP A 137 18.44 -8.94 -0.93
CA ASP A 137 18.73 -7.76 -1.75
C ASP A 137 18.64 -8.10 -3.24
N ILE A 138 17.79 -7.38 -3.98
CA ILE A 138 17.59 -7.52 -5.43
C ILE A 138 18.64 -6.72 -6.19
N ALA A 139 18.93 -5.51 -5.72
CA ALA A 139 19.97 -4.65 -6.27
C ALA A 139 20.59 -3.82 -5.15
N SER A 140 21.89 -4.03 -4.95
CA SER A 140 22.80 -3.20 -4.16
C SER A 140 23.95 -2.75 -5.07
N ASP A 141 24.51 -1.57 -4.84
CA ASP A 141 25.60 -0.95 -5.62
C ASP A 141 25.26 -0.40 -7.02
N TRP A 142 24.42 0.64 -7.07
CA TRP A 142 24.07 1.36 -8.31
C TRP A 142 25.20 2.20 -8.95
N THR A 143 26.42 2.21 -8.37
CA THR A 143 27.48 3.18 -8.74
C THR A 143 28.59 2.67 -9.66
N ASN A 144 28.62 1.38 -10.02
CA ASN A 144 29.60 0.86 -10.98
C ASN A 144 28.96 0.56 -12.35
N TRP A 145 29.02 1.54 -13.25
CA TRP A 145 28.66 1.45 -14.68
C TRP A 145 29.47 0.40 -15.50
N TYR A 146 30.35 -0.37 -14.86
CA TYR A 146 31.06 -1.52 -15.44
C TYR A 146 30.94 -2.84 -14.66
N SER A 147 30.25 -2.88 -13.53
CA SER A 147 30.21 -4.08 -12.69
C SER A 147 28.89 -4.83 -12.82
N ARG A 148 28.87 -5.74 -13.79
CA ARG A 148 28.20 -7.05 -13.74
C ARG A 148 26.65 -7.04 -13.71
N MET A 149 26.11 -7.30 -14.90
CA MET A 149 24.94 -8.13 -15.21
C MET A 149 24.03 -8.49 -14.01
N ILE A 150 22.91 -7.79 -13.93
CA ILE A 150 21.66 -8.31 -13.35
C ILE A 150 21.26 -9.53 -14.20
N LEU A 151 21.78 -10.71 -13.86
CA LEU A 151 21.30 -11.99 -14.41
C LEU A 151 21.50 -13.18 -13.46
N THR A 152 22.18 -13.04 -12.33
CA THR A 152 22.47 -14.20 -11.46
C THR A 152 21.46 -14.42 -10.34
N VAL A 153 20.75 -13.38 -9.86
CA VAL A 153 19.80 -13.57 -8.75
C VAL A 153 18.46 -14.10 -9.24
N MET A 154 17.88 -13.60 -10.34
CA MET A 154 16.53 -14.05 -10.76
C MET A 154 16.46 -15.50 -11.26
N ALA A 155 17.59 -16.12 -11.65
CA ALA A 155 17.58 -17.47 -12.24
C ALA A 155 17.55 -18.63 -11.21
N THR A 156 17.68 -18.35 -9.91
CA THR A 156 17.75 -19.40 -8.87
C THR A 156 16.50 -19.46 -7.98
N TRP A 157 15.61 -18.46 -8.05
CA TRP A 157 14.45 -18.34 -7.16
C TRP A 157 13.10 -18.51 -7.86
N MET A 158 13.09 -18.73 -9.18
CA MET A 158 11.86 -18.94 -9.96
C MET A 158 11.65 -20.43 -10.35
N SER A 159 12.18 -21.38 -9.57
CA SER A 159 12.10 -22.83 -9.88
C SER A 159 11.46 -23.64 -8.77
#